data_AF-A0A6G3XH04-F1
#
_entry.id   AF-A0A6G3XH04-F1
#
_cell.length_a   1.000
_cell.length_b   1.000
_cell.length_c   1.000
_cell.angle_alpha   90.00
_cell.angle_beta   90.00
_cell.angle_gamma   90.00
#
_symmetry.space_group_name_H-M   'P 1'
#
loop_
_entity.id
_entity.type
_entity.pdbx_description
1 polymer ?
#
loop_
_entity_poly.entity_id
_entity_poly.type
_entity_poly.pdbx_seq_one_letter_code
_entity_poly.pdbx_strand_id
1 'polypeptide(L)'
;SLLFNIDQKATIVAKDQTDALLKVFVKVFDESRGYFGSQGHVARFERDLDNRGQYEQFKAAYTQIAGRDWAYGREEGVLEEANVAKAYAMVTGNSDGAPTNILTKYRNEYSVSIEDFAGEVKAWVDKQEEGFRLNFFVDEVGQFIGSNTHLMLNLQTIAESLNTKCQGRAWVFVTSQEDMDKVVGDRTKQQGNDFSKIQARFRARVKLTSADVEEVIRKRLL
;
A
#
# COMPACT_ATOMS: atom_id res chain seq x y z
N SER A 1 -4.04 -11.53 -4.98
CA SER A 1 -3.03 -10.69 -5.68
C SER A 1 -3.56 -9.28 -5.82
N LEU A 2 -2.68 -8.28 -5.84
CA LEU A 2 -3.00 -6.87 -5.96
C LEU A 2 -2.30 -6.32 -7.21
N LEU A 3 -3.05 -5.74 -8.15
CA LEU A 3 -2.54 -5.14 -9.37
C LEU A 3 -2.84 -3.65 -9.36
N PHE A 4 -1.83 -2.82 -9.59
CA PHE A 4 -2.01 -1.37 -9.64
C PHE A 4 -0.95 -0.70 -10.49
N ASN A 5 -1.35 0.38 -11.16
CA ASN A 5 -0.45 1.32 -11.80
C ASN A 5 0.02 2.33 -10.76
N ILE A 6 1.34 2.46 -10.59
CA ILE A 6 1.90 3.28 -9.52
C ILE A 6 1.77 4.78 -9.82
N ASP A 7 1.87 5.19 -11.08
CA ASP A 7 1.81 6.59 -11.47
C ASP A 7 0.42 7.19 -11.18
N GLN A 8 -0.64 6.47 -11.59
CA GLN A 8 -2.03 6.86 -11.33
C GLN A 8 -2.37 6.95 -9.84
N LYS A 9 -1.83 6.06 -9.02
CA LYS A 9 -2.12 6.02 -7.57
C LYS A 9 -1.34 7.09 -6.80
N ALA A 10 -0.15 7.47 -7.26
CA ALA A 10 0.72 8.41 -6.58
C ALA A 10 0.30 9.88 -6.72
N THR A 11 -0.34 10.28 -7.82
CA THR A 11 -0.82 11.66 -8.05
C THR A 11 -1.76 12.14 -6.93
N ILE A 12 -2.44 11.22 -6.24
CA ILE A 12 -3.41 11.49 -5.18
C ILE A 12 -2.73 11.75 -3.81
N VAL A 13 -1.43 11.43 -3.66
CA VAL A 13 -0.75 11.27 -2.35
C VAL A 13 0.23 12.41 -2.01
N ALA A 14 0.50 13.36 -2.91
CA ALA A 14 1.74 14.16 -2.82
C ALA A 14 1.73 15.42 -1.91
N LYS A 15 2.64 15.42 -0.92
CA LYS A 15 3.42 16.59 -0.43
C LYS A 15 4.89 16.25 -0.12
N ASP A 16 5.22 14.97 0.14
CA ASP A 16 6.61 14.48 0.28
C ASP A 16 6.86 13.30 -0.67
N GLN A 17 7.87 13.44 -1.54
CA GLN A 17 8.19 12.47 -2.59
C GLN A 17 8.97 11.25 -2.07
N THR A 18 9.66 11.34 -0.94
CA THR A 18 10.58 10.30 -0.45
C THR A 18 9.86 9.00 -0.08
N ASP A 19 8.68 9.10 0.55
CA ASP A 19 7.88 7.94 0.99
C ASP A 19 6.68 7.65 0.08
N ALA A 20 6.59 8.31 -1.07
CA ALA A 20 5.45 8.19 -1.98
C ALA A 20 5.19 6.74 -2.39
N LEU A 21 6.26 5.98 -2.66
CA LEU A 21 6.18 4.57 -3.02
C LEU A 21 5.53 3.73 -1.91
N LEU A 22 6.03 3.83 -0.67
CA LEU A 22 5.48 3.10 0.47
C LEU A 22 4.01 3.44 0.71
N LYS A 23 3.65 4.72 0.63
CA LYS A 23 2.26 5.17 0.81
C LYS A 23 1.32 4.56 -0.23
N VAL A 24 1.76 4.41 -1.49
CA VAL A 24 0.94 3.73 -2.52
C VAL A 24 0.74 2.26 -2.18
N PHE A 25 1.79 1.55 -1.75
CA PHE A 25 1.67 0.15 -1.33
C PHE A 25 0.69 -0.02 -0.17
N VAL A 26 0.82 0.82 0.86
CA VAL A 26 -0.08 0.84 2.03
C VAL A 26 -1.52 1.11 1.58
N LYS A 27 -1.73 2.13 0.76
CA LYS A 27 -3.05 2.48 0.22
C LYS A 27 -3.69 1.32 -0.53
N VAL A 28 -2.99 0.71 -1.48
CA VAL A 28 -3.52 -0.42 -2.26
C VAL A 28 -3.82 -1.62 -1.36
N PHE A 29 -2.96 -1.86 -0.37
CA PHE A 29 -3.18 -2.93 0.60
C PHE A 29 -4.40 -2.67 1.51
N ASP A 30 -4.58 -1.44 1.96
CA ASP A 30 -5.75 -1.01 2.73
C ASP A 30 -7.04 -1.12 1.92
N GLU A 31 -7.05 -0.58 0.70
CA GLU A 31 -8.19 -0.66 -0.22
C GLU A 31 -8.60 -2.13 -0.49
N SER A 32 -7.63 -3.02 -0.65
CA SER A 32 -7.90 -4.45 -0.88
C SER A 32 -8.60 -5.17 0.26
N ARG A 33 -8.54 -4.58 1.47
CA ARG A 33 -9.18 -5.09 2.69
C ARG A 33 -10.47 -4.35 3.03
N GLY A 34 -10.90 -3.41 2.19
CA GLY A 34 -12.11 -2.59 2.39
C GLY A 34 -11.90 -1.33 3.24
N TYR A 35 -10.65 -1.04 3.64
CA TYR A 35 -10.33 0.15 4.42
C TYR A 35 -10.15 1.39 3.55
N PHE A 36 -10.21 2.57 4.18
CA PHE A 36 -10.13 3.85 3.50
C PHE A 36 -8.68 4.27 3.20
N GLY A 37 -8.07 3.63 2.19
CA GLY A 37 -6.67 3.85 1.82
C GLY A 37 -6.31 5.27 1.36
N SER A 38 -7.30 6.14 1.07
CA SER A 38 -7.05 7.56 0.78
C SER A 38 -6.55 8.35 1.99
N GLN A 39 -6.90 7.93 3.21
CA GLN A 39 -6.40 8.52 4.45
C GLN A 39 -5.84 7.43 5.36
N GLY A 40 -4.52 7.22 5.30
CA GLY A 40 -3.86 6.11 6.01
C GLY A 40 -4.10 6.10 7.54
N HIS A 41 -4.25 7.26 8.18
CA HIS A 41 -4.60 7.33 9.60
C HIS A 41 -6.01 6.79 9.90
N VAL A 42 -6.96 6.98 8.98
CA VAL A 42 -8.31 6.41 9.07
C VAL A 42 -8.26 4.91 8.82
N ALA A 43 -7.53 4.45 7.79
CA ALA A 43 -7.35 3.02 7.53
C ALA A 43 -6.71 2.28 8.71
N ARG A 44 -5.72 2.91 9.39
CA ARG A 44 -5.12 2.39 10.61
C ARG A 44 -6.15 2.27 11.75
N PHE A 45 -6.99 3.27 11.94
CA PHE A 45 -8.08 3.23 12.92
C PHE A 45 -9.08 2.10 12.62
N GLU A 46 -9.55 1.98 11.37
CA GLU A 46 -10.46 0.91 10.95
C GLU A 46 -9.86 -0.47 11.19
N ARG A 47 -8.58 -0.65 10.86
CA ARG A 47 -7.85 -1.90 11.08
C ARG A 47 -7.67 -2.23 12.55
N ASP A 48 -7.38 -1.25 13.40
CA ASP A 48 -7.23 -1.47 14.84
C ASP A 48 -8.56 -1.92 15.47
N LEU A 49 -9.70 -1.39 14.99
CA LEU A 49 -11.03 -1.85 15.36
C LEU A 49 -11.31 -3.27 14.84
N ASP A 50 -10.95 -3.56 13.61
CA ASP A 50 -11.18 -4.88 13.00
C ASP A 50 -10.35 -5.97 13.69
N ASN A 51 -9.09 -5.68 14.01
CA ASN A 51 -8.24 -6.56 14.80
C ASN A 51 -8.78 -6.86 16.20
N ARG A 52 -9.63 -5.97 16.75
CA ARG A 52 -10.32 -6.15 18.04
C ARG A 52 -11.71 -6.81 17.88
N GLY A 53 -12.14 -7.10 16.66
CA GLY A 53 -13.50 -7.60 16.37
C GLY A 53 -14.61 -6.58 16.62
N GLN A 54 -14.24 -5.29 16.67
CA GLN A 54 -15.13 -4.18 17.04
C GLN A 54 -15.59 -3.35 15.85
N TYR A 55 -15.07 -3.60 14.65
CA TYR A 55 -15.34 -2.77 13.47
C TYR A 55 -16.82 -2.76 13.05
N GLU A 56 -17.47 -3.94 13.00
CA GLU A 56 -18.89 -4.01 12.65
C GLU A 56 -19.80 -3.31 13.67
N GLN A 57 -19.49 -3.47 14.96
CA GLN A 57 -20.23 -2.79 16.03
C GLN A 57 -20.04 -1.28 15.96
N PHE A 58 -18.82 -0.83 15.62
CA PHE A 58 -18.52 0.58 15.41
C PHE A 58 -19.29 1.17 14.24
N LYS A 59 -19.34 0.48 13.09
CA LYS A 59 -20.14 0.93 11.95
C LYS A 59 -21.62 1.08 12.32
N ALA A 60 -22.19 0.09 13.02
CA ALA A 60 -23.57 0.14 13.48
C ALA A 60 -23.83 1.30 14.45
N ALA A 61 -22.97 1.49 15.46
CA ALA A 61 -23.07 2.58 16.42
C ALA A 61 -22.92 3.95 15.73
N TYR A 62 -21.98 4.08 14.80
CA TYR A 62 -21.78 5.29 14.02
C TYR A 62 -23.01 5.64 13.18
N THR A 63 -23.61 4.67 12.49
CA THR A 63 -24.85 4.91 11.73
C THR A 63 -26.02 5.31 12.61
N GLN A 64 -26.13 4.76 13.82
CA GLN A 64 -27.16 5.17 14.78
C GLN A 64 -26.98 6.62 15.25
N ILE A 65 -25.74 7.09 15.40
CA ILE A 65 -25.42 8.42 15.93
C ILE A 65 -25.42 9.50 14.83
N ALA A 66 -24.76 9.22 13.71
CA ALA A 66 -24.56 10.17 12.62
C ALA A 66 -25.68 10.12 11.56
N GLY A 67 -26.52 9.08 11.58
CA GLY A 67 -27.60 8.88 10.61
C GLY A 67 -27.12 8.53 9.19
N ARG A 68 -25.85 8.13 9.03
CA ARG A 68 -25.21 7.81 7.74
C ARG A 68 -24.27 6.61 7.87
N ASP A 69 -23.96 5.97 6.75
CA ASP A 69 -22.98 4.88 6.74
C ASP A 69 -21.56 5.43 7.03
N TRP A 70 -20.79 4.67 7.82
CA TRP A 70 -19.37 4.95 8.05
C TRP A 70 -18.57 5.05 6.75
N ALA A 71 -18.95 4.30 5.71
CA ALA A 71 -18.31 4.35 4.40
C ALA A 71 -18.26 5.77 3.80
N TYR A 72 -19.25 6.61 4.10
CA TYR A 72 -19.30 8.03 3.73
C TYR A 72 -18.72 8.93 4.83
N GLY A 73 -19.03 8.63 6.10
CA GLY A 73 -18.54 9.41 7.26
C GLY A 73 -17.02 9.51 7.34
N ARG A 74 -16.31 8.46 6.92
CA ARG A 74 -14.84 8.41 6.90
C ARG A 74 -14.18 9.40 5.92
N GLU A 75 -14.91 9.92 4.95
CA GLU A 75 -14.41 10.92 4.00
C GLU A 75 -14.37 12.32 4.63
N GLU A 76 -15.33 12.62 5.51
CA GLU A 76 -15.53 13.95 6.11
C GLU A 76 -14.61 14.21 7.33
N GLY A 77 -13.84 13.21 7.75
CA GLY A 77 -12.69 13.32 8.66
C GLY A 77 -12.98 14.12 9.94
N VAL A 78 -12.56 15.40 9.96
CA VAL A 78 -12.67 16.31 11.12
C VAL A 78 -14.13 16.62 11.46
N LEU A 79 -15.02 16.72 10.46
CA LEU A 79 -16.43 17.06 10.69
C LEU A 79 -17.18 15.97 11.46
N GLU A 80 -16.70 14.73 11.35
CA GLU A 80 -17.32 13.55 11.95
C GLU A 80 -16.62 13.11 13.25
N GLU A 81 -15.58 13.82 13.69
CA GLU A 81 -14.75 13.43 14.83
C GLU A 81 -15.56 13.25 16.13
N ALA A 82 -16.55 14.11 16.36
CA ALA A 82 -17.46 14.00 17.50
C ALA A 82 -18.35 12.75 17.43
N ASN A 83 -18.83 12.39 16.24
CA ASN A 83 -19.67 11.21 16.04
C ASN A 83 -18.85 9.93 16.15
N VAL A 84 -17.62 9.94 15.63
CA VAL A 84 -16.66 8.84 15.75
C VAL A 84 -16.27 8.60 17.21
N ALA A 85 -16.02 9.64 17.99
CA ALA A 85 -15.71 9.51 19.41
C ALA A 85 -16.89 8.89 20.19
N LYS A 86 -18.13 9.32 19.92
CA LYS A 86 -19.33 8.74 20.55
C LYS A 86 -19.54 7.27 20.15
N ALA A 87 -19.39 6.94 18.87
CA ALA A 87 -19.50 5.57 18.38
C ALA A 87 -18.43 4.66 19.00
N TYR A 88 -17.19 5.17 19.08
CA TYR A 88 -16.08 4.45 19.72
C TYR A 88 -16.33 4.22 21.23
N ALA A 89 -16.83 5.24 21.95
CA ALA A 89 -17.19 5.12 23.37
C ALA A 89 -18.25 4.04 23.61
N MET A 90 -19.25 3.97 22.72
CA MET A 90 -20.33 2.98 22.79
C MET A 90 -19.82 1.54 22.62
N VAL A 91 -18.88 1.32 21.70
CA VAL A 91 -18.33 -0.02 21.41
C VAL A 91 -17.27 -0.45 22.42
N THR A 92 -16.52 0.50 22.99
CA THR A 92 -15.48 0.20 23.99
C THR A 92 -16.00 0.16 25.42
N GLY A 93 -17.27 0.50 25.66
CA GLY A 93 -17.87 0.51 26.99
C GLY A 93 -17.36 1.62 27.91
N ASN A 94 -16.57 2.57 27.40
CA ASN A 94 -16.00 3.68 28.15
C ASN A 94 -16.71 4.98 27.81
N SER A 95 -17.91 5.16 28.36
CA SER A 95 -18.73 6.38 28.16
C SER A 95 -18.14 7.63 28.83
N ASP A 96 -17.33 7.50 29.89
CA ASP A 96 -16.84 8.64 30.68
C ASP A 96 -15.37 9.04 30.42
N GLY A 97 -14.66 8.34 29.52
CA GLY A 97 -13.21 8.56 29.31
C GLY A 97 -12.72 8.39 27.87
N ALA A 98 -13.62 8.22 26.90
CA ALA A 98 -13.22 8.08 25.50
C ALA A 98 -12.58 9.37 24.97
N PRO A 99 -11.46 9.30 24.22
CA PRO A 99 -10.86 10.48 23.62
C PRO A 99 -11.83 11.13 22.63
N THR A 100 -12.15 12.41 22.83
CA THR A 100 -13.02 13.18 21.93
C THR A 100 -12.42 13.36 20.54
N ASN A 101 -11.09 13.29 20.43
CA ASN A 101 -10.34 13.56 19.21
C ASN A 101 -9.54 12.34 18.73
N ILE A 102 -10.19 11.17 18.66
CA ILE A 102 -9.50 9.91 18.35
C ILE A 102 -8.88 9.93 16.95
N LEU A 103 -9.60 10.42 15.93
CA LEU A 103 -9.07 10.51 14.57
C LEU A 103 -7.90 11.51 14.47
N THR A 104 -7.95 12.62 15.20
CA THR A 104 -6.81 13.55 15.28
C THR A 104 -5.59 12.91 15.96
N LYS A 105 -5.77 12.10 17.01
CA LYS A 105 -4.65 11.34 17.61
C LYS A 105 -4.03 10.40 16.60
N TYR A 106 -4.86 9.59 15.92
CA TYR A 106 -4.40 8.71 14.85
C TYR A 106 -3.67 9.49 13.76
N ARG A 107 -4.17 10.66 13.35
CA ARG A 107 -3.52 11.53 12.35
C ARG A 107 -2.14 12.02 12.80
N ASN A 108 -2.03 12.50 14.03
CA ASN A 108 -0.79 13.07 14.56
C ASN A 108 0.28 12.00 14.84
N GLU A 109 -0.15 10.80 15.20
CA GLU A 109 0.71 9.64 15.46
C GLU A 109 0.91 8.75 14.22
N TYR A 110 0.33 9.15 13.07
CA TYR A 110 0.44 8.37 11.85
C TYR A 110 1.82 8.57 11.21
N SER A 111 2.68 7.59 11.46
CA SER A 111 3.83 7.29 10.63
C SER A 111 3.72 5.84 10.18
N VAL A 112 4.17 5.57 8.96
CA VAL A 112 4.30 4.21 8.45
C VAL A 112 5.71 4.02 7.98
N SER A 113 6.38 3.01 8.52
CA SER A 113 7.67 2.53 8.05
C SER A 113 7.51 1.30 7.15
N ILE A 114 8.54 0.99 6.36
CA ILE A 114 8.56 -0.23 5.53
C ILE A 114 8.46 -1.49 6.41
N GLU A 115 9.07 -1.46 7.60
CA GLU A 115 9.03 -2.58 8.53
C GLU A 115 7.64 -2.79 9.11
N ASP A 116 6.95 -1.72 9.52
CA ASP A 116 5.56 -1.79 10.01
C ASP A 116 4.64 -2.33 8.92
N PHE A 117 4.74 -1.80 7.70
CA PHE A 117 3.97 -2.28 6.56
C PHE A 117 4.20 -3.77 6.28
N ALA A 118 5.45 -4.23 6.30
CA ALA A 118 5.75 -5.66 6.12
C ALA A 118 5.19 -6.53 7.26
N GLY A 119 5.19 -6.02 8.50
CA GLY A 119 4.55 -6.66 9.64
C GLY A 119 3.04 -6.77 9.49
N GLU A 120 2.39 -5.72 8.97
CA GLU A 120 0.96 -5.70 8.70
C GLU A 120 0.55 -6.68 7.61
N VAL A 121 1.33 -6.74 6.51
CA VAL A 121 1.11 -7.74 5.46
C VAL A 121 1.28 -9.14 6.02
N LYS A 122 2.33 -9.39 6.82
CA LYS A 122 2.53 -10.67 7.50
C LYS A 122 1.31 -11.06 8.34
N ALA A 123 0.86 -10.16 9.21
CA ALA A 123 -0.27 -10.41 10.10
C ALA A 123 -1.55 -10.75 9.32
N TRP A 124 -1.74 -10.15 8.14
CA TRP A 124 -2.88 -10.45 7.28
C TRP A 124 -2.72 -11.80 6.57
N VAL A 125 -1.56 -12.09 5.99
CA VAL A 125 -1.26 -13.38 5.33
C VAL A 125 -1.37 -14.54 6.33
N ASP A 126 -0.95 -14.34 7.59
CA ASP A 126 -1.05 -15.33 8.67
C ASP A 126 -2.50 -15.65 9.09
N LYS A 127 -3.47 -14.77 8.78
CA LYS A 127 -4.91 -15.02 9.00
C LYS A 127 -5.59 -15.72 7.81
N GLN A 128 -4.91 -15.83 6.67
CA GLN A 128 -5.47 -16.48 5.49
C GLN A 128 -5.31 -18.01 5.56
N GLU A 129 -5.94 -18.71 4.62
CA GLU A 129 -5.80 -20.16 4.46
C GLU A 129 -4.35 -20.62 4.26
N GLU A 130 -4.09 -21.88 4.59
CA GLU A 130 -2.76 -22.47 4.44
C GLU A 130 -2.32 -22.41 2.96
N GLY A 131 -1.06 -22.00 2.74
CA GLY A 131 -0.50 -21.84 1.40
C GLY A 131 -0.87 -20.54 0.69
N PHE A 132 -1.66 -19.66 1.32
CA PHE A 132 -1.97 -18.35 0.76
C PHE A 132 -0.70 -17.52 0.48
N ARG A 133 -0.66 -16.87 -0.69
CA ARG A 133 0.42 -15.98 -1.13
C ARG A 133 -0.14 -14.66 -1.62
N LEU A 134 0.48 -13.56 -1.20
CA LEU A 134 0.15 -12.22 -1.65
C LEU A 134 1.15 -11.73 -2.69
N ASN A 135 0.69 -11.52 -3.91
CA ASN A 135 1.50 -10.96 -4.98
C ASN A 135 1.08 -9.50 -5.24
N PHE A 136 2.04 -8.58 -5.18
CA PHE A 136 1.90 -7.20 -5.63
C PHE A 136 2.42 -7.10 -7.06
N PHE A 137 1.56 -6.74 -8.01
CA PHE A 137 1.90 -6.46 -9.39
C PHE A 137 1.84 -4.95 -9.60
N VAL A 138 3.01 -4.34 -9.77
CA VAL A 138 3.18 -2.90 -9.85
C VAL A 138 3.53 -2.53 -11.28
N ASP A 139 2.63 -1.82 -11.94
CA ASP A 139 2.82 -1.38 -13.32
C ASP A 139 3.47 0.00 -13.40
N GLU A 140 4.27 0.23 -14.45
CA GLU A 140 4.94 1.50 -14.78
C GLU A 140 5.91 2.04 -13.71
N VAL A 141 6.54 1.13 -12.95
CA VAL A 141 7.51 1.48 -11.90
C VAL A 141 8.69 2.30 -12.44
N GLY A 142 9.15 2.01 -13.67
CA GLY A 142 10.27 2.72 -14.27
C GLY A 142 10.01 4.21 -14.50
N GLN A 143 8.82 4.59 -14.96
CA GLN A 143 8.46 5.99 -15.18
C GLN A 143 8.32 6.73 -13.85
N PHE A 144 7.68 6.10 -12.87
CA PHE A 144 7.47 6.68 -11.54
C PHE A 144 8.77 6.91 -10.77
N ILE A 145 9.70 5.95 -10.82
CA ILE A 145 11.01 6.11 -10.20
C ILE A 145 11.84 7.15 -10.97
N GLY A 146 11.73 7.18 -12.31
CA GLY A 146 12.49 8.06 -13.17
C GLY A 146 13.99 7.96 -12.88
N SER A 147 14.60 9.08 -12.46
CA SER A 147 16.00 9.15 -12.07
C SER A 147 16.28 9.00 -10.57
N ASN A 148 15.24 8.83 -9.75
CA ASN A 148 15.34 8.88 -8.29
C ASN A 148 15.85 7.56 -7.69
N THR A 149 17.13 7.51 -7.32
CA THR A 149 17.76 6.35 -6.70
C THR A 149 17.18 6.00 -5.33
N HIS A 150 16.66 6.98 -4.57
CA HIS A 150 16.03 6.72 -3.27
C HIS A 150 14.72 5.95 -3.42
N LEU A 151 13.88 6.28 -4.41
CA LEU A 151 12.64 5.53 -4.66
C LEU A 151 12.93 4.08 -5.06
N MET A 152 13.99 3.85 -5.84
CA MET A 152 14.43 2.50 -6.19
C MET A 152 14.93 1.71 -4.97
N LEU A 153 15.71 2.33 -4.08
CA LEU A 153 16.14 1.71 -2.82
C LEU A 153 14.95 1.41 -1.90
N ASN A 154 13.94 2.29 -1.86
CA ASN A 154 12.71 2.05 -1.10
C ASN A 154 11.95 0.85 -1.66
N LEU A 155 11.82 0.73 -2.99
CA LEU A 155 11.18 -0.43 -3.62
C LEU A 155 11.91 -1.73 -3.30
N GLN A 156 13.25 -1.70 -3.37
CA GLN A 156 14.07 -2.84 -2.98
C GLN A 156 13.81 -3.23 -1.52
N THR A 157 13.83 -2.25 -0.61
CA THR A 157 13.65 -2.47 0.83
C THR A 157 12.26 -3.01 1.15
N ILE A 158 11.21 -2.54 0.45
CA ILE A 158 9.86 -3.10 0.55
C ILE A 158 9.84 -4.56 0.10
N ALA A 159 10.37 -4.87 -1.08
CA ALA A 159 10.38 -6.24 -1.60
C ALA A 159 11.15 -7.20 -0.67
N GLU A 160 12.31 -6.79 -0.17
CA GLU A 160 13.13 -7.58 0.77
C GLU A 160 12.44 -7.77 2.12
N SER A 161 11.84 -6.71 2.67
CA SER A 161 11.13 -6.76 3.96
C SER A 161 9.90 -7.66 3.87
N LEU A 162 9.12 -7.54 2.79
CA LEU A 162 7.96 -8.40 2.54
C LEU A 162 8.39 -9.86 2.40
N ASN A 163 9.41 -10.15 1.59
CA ASN A 163 9.92 -11.51 1.42
C ASN A 163 10.42 -12.11 2.74
N THR A 164 11.15 -11.32 3.54
CA THR A 164 11.74 -11.79 4.82
C THR A 164 10.67 -11.99 5.89
N LYS A 165 9.83 -10.97 6.15
CA LYS A 165 8.80 -11.03 7.21
C LYS A 165 7.70 -12.03 6.87
N CYS A 166 7.28 -12.10 5.61
CA CYS A 166 6.24 -13.05 5.17
C CYS A 166 6.79 -14.44 4.82
N GLN A 167 8.09 -14.70 5.04
CA GLN A 167 8.73 -16.01 4.78
C GLN A 167 8.51 -16.49 3.34
N GLY A 168 8.65 -15.59 2.36
CA GLY A 168 8.46 -15.88 0.94
C GLY A 168 7.00 -16.04 0.50
N ARG A 169 6.01 -15.66 1.33
CA ARG A 169 4.58 -15.65 0.94
C ARG A 169 4.11 -14.31 0.36
N ALA A 170 4.95 -13.27 0.40
CA ALA A 170 4.65 -11.97 -0.21
C ALA A 170 5.68 -11.63 -1.28
N TRP A 171 5.23 -11.39 -2.51
CA TRP A 171 6.08 -11.16 -3.69
C TRP A 171 5.74 -9.82 -4.34
N VAL A 172 6.76 -9.15 -4.88
CA VAL A 172 6.59 -7.91 -5.64
C VAL A 172 7.08 -8.15 -7.06
N PHE A 173 6.18 -7.99 -8.01
CA PHE A 173 6.42 -8.03 -9.44
C PHE A 173 6.29 -6.62 -9.98
N VAL A 174 7.29 -6.17 -10.72
CA VAL A 174 7.31 -4.82 -11.29
C VAL A 174 7.49 -4.90 -12.79
N THR A 175 6.77 -4.05 -13.50
CA THR A 175 7.00 -3.81 -14.92
C THR A 175 7.63 -2.43 -15.09
N SER A 176 8.42 -2.30 -16.15
CA SER A 176 8.92 -1.03 -16.64
C SER A 176 8.89 -1.10 -18.15
N GLN A 177 8.46 -0.01 -18.80
CA GLN A 177 8.69 0.13 -20.23
C GLN A 177 10.22 0.17 -20.46
N GLU A 178 10.68 -0.52 -21.50
CA GLU A 178 12.06 -1.00 -21.70
C GLU A 178 13.16 0.09 -21.67
N ASP A 179 12.82 1.36 -21.87
CA ASP A 179 13.81 2.43 -21.95
C ASP A 179 14.19 3.02 -20.58
N MET A 180 14.48 2.17 -19.59
CA MET A 180 15.33 2.60 -18.47
C MET A 180 16.75 2.95 -18.96
N ASP A 181 17.17 2.41 -20.12
CA ASP A 181 18.46 2.67 -20.76
C ASP A 181 18.47 3.97 -21.60
N LYS A 182 17.37 4.41 -22.23
CA LYS A 182 17.35 5.72 -22.96
C LYS A 182 17.06 6.94 -22.09
N VAL A 183 16.51 6.76 -20.88
CA VAL A 183 16.48 7.84 -19.85
C VAL A 183 17.90 8.16 -19.33
N VAL A 184 18.93 7.41 -19.75
CA VAL A 184 20.34 7.63 -19.43
C VAL A 184 21.01 8.69 -20.33
N GLY A 185 20.35 9.15 -21.39
CA GLY A 185 20.93 10.12 -22.33
C GLY A 185 21.42 11.43 -21.71
N ASP A 186 20.78 11.89 -20.63
CA ASP A 186 21.12 13.13 -19.91
C ASP A 186 21.68 12.90 -18.49
N ARG A 187 21.95 11.64 -18.10
CA ARG A 187 22.42 11.34 -16.75
C ARG A 187 23.91 11.66 -16.61
N THR A 188 24.29 12.34 -15.53
CA THR A 188 25.67 12.29 -15.02
C THR A 188 26.01 10.81 -14.84
N LYS A 189 27.13 10.33 -15.44
CA LYS A 189 27.56 8.92 -15.46
C LYS A 189 27.44 8.18 -14.12
N GLN A 190 27.50 8.90 -13.00
CA GLN A 190 27.29 8.36 -11.64
C GLN A 190 25.87 7.83 -11.40
N GLN A 191 24.81 8.56 -11.74
CA GLN A 191 23.43 8.14 -11.42
C GLN A 191 22.99 6.90 -12.23
N GLY A 192 23.41 6.80 -13.49
CA GLY A 192 23.16 5.61 -14.31
C GLY A 192 23.86 4.35 -13.77
N ASN A 193 25.09 4.51 -13.27
CA ASN A 193 25.84 3.42 -12.64
C ASN A 193 25.21 2.94 -11.33
N ASP A 194 24.74 3.86 -10.49
CA ASP A 194 24.11 3.48 -9.22
C ASP A 194 22.76 2.79 -9.44
N PHE A 195 22.00 3.24 -10.44
CA PHE A 195 20.76 2.60 -10.84
C PHE A 195 20.98 1.17 -11.35
N SER A 196 21.98 0.99 -12.20
CA SER A 196 22.36 -0.34 -12.73
C SER A 196 22.80 -1.29 -11.61
N LYS A 197 23.54 -0.79 -10.60
CA LYS A 197 23.94 -1.57 -9.42
C LYS A 197 22.74 -1.98 -8.56
N ILE A 198 21.76 -1.09 -8.38
CA ILE A 198 20.55 -1.41 -7.60
C ILE A 198 19.68 -2.41 -8.37
N GLN A 199 19.52 -2.23 -9.68
CA GLN A 199 18.80 -3.19 -10.53
C GLN A 199 19.40 -4.60 -10.46
N ALA A 200 20.73 -4.71 -10.44
CA ALA A 200 21.42 -5.99 -10.33
C ALA A 200 21.12 -6.77 -9.04
N ARG A 201 20.51 -6.12 -8.03
CA ARG A 201 20.10 -6.78 -6.77
C ARG A 201 18.75 -7.48 -6.87
N PHE A 202 17.92 -7.16 -7.87
CA PHE A 202 16.70 -7.91 -8.15
C PHE A 202 17.06 -9.26 -8.78
N ARG A 203 16.90 -10.34 -8.00
CA ARG A 203 17.41 -11.68 -8.33
C ARG A 203 16.80 -12.31 -9.58
N ALA A 204 15.57 -11.93 -9.95
CA ALA A 204 14.86 -12.49 -11.08
C ALA A 204 14.46 -11.39 -12.05
N ARG A 205 15.06 -11.39 -13.25
CA ARG A 205 14.70 -10.49 -14.35
C ARG A 205 14.19 -11.32 -15.52
N VAL A 206 12.90 -11.23 -15.78
CA VAL A 206 12.29 -11.81 -16.98
C VAL A 206 12.19 -10.70 -18.01
N LYS A 207 12.89 -10.83 -19.13
CA LYS A 207 12.69 -9.96 -20.29
C LYS A 207 11.57 -10.57 -21.12
N LEU A 208 10.45 -9.87 -21.25
CA LEU A 208 9.38 -10.26 -22.17
C LEU A 208 9.76 -9.70 -23.55
N THR A 209 10.38 -10.51 -24.39
CA THR A 209 10.76 -10.09 -25.74
C THR A 209 9.63 -10.38 -26.71
N SER A 210 9.46 -9.54 -27.73
CA SER A 210 8.42 -9.69 -28.75
C SER A 210 8.50 -11.02 -29.52
N ALA A 211 9.67 -11.67 -29.51
CA ALA A 211 9.88 -13.00 -30.08
C ALA A 211 9.02 -14.08 -29.40
N ASP A 212 8.70 -13.92 -28.11
CA ASP A 212 7.86 -14.86 -27.35
C ASP A 212 6.36 -14.72 -27.69
N VAL A 213 5.93 -13.56 -28.21
CA VAL A 213 4.53 -13.30 -28.58
C VAL A 213 4.14 -14.09 -29.83
N GLU A 214 5.04 -14.22 -30.80
CA GLU A 214 4.80 -14.99 -32.03
C GLU A 214 4.65 -16.49 -31.72
N GLU A 215 5.41 -17.02 -30.76
CA GLU A 215 5.32 -18.41 -30.33
C GLU A 215 4.00 -18.71 -29.58
N VAL A 216 3.56 -17.77 -28.72
CA VAL A 216 2.31 -17.91 -27.95
C VAL A 216 1.07 -17.79 -28.85
N ILE A 217 1.11 -16.93 -29.88
CA ILE A 217 0.03 -16.85 -30.89
C ILE A 217 -0.02 -18.15 -31.71
N ARG A 218 1.14 -18.68 -32.12
CA ARG A 218 1.22 -19.91 -32.90
C ARG A 218 0.70 -21.13 -32.14
N LYS A 219 0.91 -21.21 -30.82
CA LYS A 219 0.38 -22.29 -29.93
C LYS A 219 -1.11 -22.19 -29.58
N ARG A 220 -1.78 -21.06 -29.84
CA ARG A 220 -3.23 -20.90 -29.60
C ARG A 220 -4.08 -21.07 -30.85
N LEU A 221 -3.48 -20.98 -32.03
CA LEU A 221 -4.15 -21.13 -33.34
C LEU A 221 -3.98 -22.52 -33.96
N LEU A 222 -3.08 -23.35 -33.42
CA LEU A 222 -2.85 -24.76 -33.77
C LEU A 222 -3.20 -25.65 -32.56
#